data_AF-A0A2D7IFR6-F1
#
_entry.id   AF-A0A2D7IFR6-F1
#
_cell.length_a   1.000
_cell.length_b   1.000
_cell.length_c   1.000
_cell.angle_alpha   90.00
_cell.angle_beta   90.00
_cell.angle_gamma   90.00
#
_symmetry.space_group_name_H-M   'P 1'
#
loop_
_entity.id
_entity.type
_entity.pdbx_description
1 polymer ?
#
loop_
_entity_poly.entity_id
_entity_poly.type
_entity_poly.pdbx_seq_one_letter_code
_entity_poly.pdbx_strand_id
1 'polypeptide(L)'
;MIGTGGELPGSGTEDTQVADFINRRFQQAFDQSPIWPRYFVNSEARDIISLIISGLGAGSSTDFSSFINGNYILLGQDDGTNGAVAGTNVYYNTAVGTRSSNAVTNTAVIYKRSSTNRWEIEYSSLISIGANGSISVNAASGSTILFEADTQKKDKPSEVITWTLTTTLVSGTPLVVDEQLIPYAQTGKDTIGDFNRIHRKRAFLNNSAIEYEFFVDLNGANILNIASTTDNEAFVSYKKQFTPFTVTSDFYNSTVEVPGEFFNFIAHAVYADFLRVQNRQQEAIAEEQVAQTYLALELEKIDIRSNNNTVNKRFSTYVNRQSR
;
A
#
# COMPACT_ATOMS: atom_id res chain seq x y z
N MET A 1 12.68 12.12 -18.74
CA MET A 1 13.44 13.23 -19.34
C MET A 1 14.91 12.82 -19.40
N ILE A 2 15.42 12.56 -20.61
CA ILE A 2 16.84 12.32 -20.85
C ILE A 2 17.47 13.71 -21.04
N GLY A 3 18.12 14.19 -19.98
CA GLY A 3 18.83 15.46 -20.00
C GLY A 3 20.19 15.29 -20.66
N THR A 4 20.37 16.01 -21.76
CA THR A 4 21.66 16.37 -22.36
C THR A 4 22.67 16.74 -21.27
N GLY A 5 23.91 16.25 -21.38
CA GLY A 5 25.03 16.49 -20.45
C GLY A 5 25.49 17.95 -20.35
N GLY A 6 24.56 18.86 -20.07
CA GLY A 6 24.83 20.18 -19.54
C GLY A 6 25.03 20.06 -18.04
N GLU A 7 26.00 20.83 -17.53
CA GLU A 7 26.25 21.01 -16.11
C GLU A 7 24.93 21.22 -15.37
N LEU A 8 24.69 20.36 -14.38
CA LEU A 8 23.63 20.60 -13.39
C LEU A 8 23.88 21.98 -12.78
N PRO A 9 22.85 22.82 -12.63
CA PRO A 9 23.00 24.20 -12.19
C PRO A 9 23.81 24.23 -10.89
N GLY A 10 24.88 25.04 -10.88
CA GLY A 10 25.81 25.18 -9.76
C GLY A 10 25.13 25.80 -8.53
N SER A 11 24.35 25.00 -7.81
CA SER A 11 23.73 25.39 -6.54
C SER A 11 24.16 24.51 -5.36
N GLY A 12 25.31 23.84 -5.44
CA GLY A 12 25.84 23.04 -4.34
C GLY A 12 27.35 22.90 -4.40
N THR A 13 27.99 22.74 -3.24
CA THR A 13 29.39 22.31 -3.14
C THR A 13 29.58 20.96 -3.83
N GLU A 14 30.83 20.57 -4.12
CA GLU A 14 31.18 19.23 -4.64
C GLU A 14 30.45 18.10 -3.89
N ASP A 15 30.28 18.27 -2.59
CA ASP A 15 29.52 17.36 -1.71
C ASP A 15 28.07 17.12 -2.15
N THR A 16 27.39 18.15 -2.66
CA THR A 16 25.99 18.04 -3.12
C THR A 16 25.91 17.24 -4.42
N GLN A 17 26.87 17.43 -5.33
CA GLN A 17 26.94 16.66 -6.58
C GLN A 17 27.21 15.18 -6.31
N VAL A 18 28.10 14.89 -5.36
CA VAL A 18 28.37 13.51 -4.92
C VAL A 18 27.12 12.86 -4.30
N ALA A 19 26.36 13.60 -3.49
CA ALA A 19 25.10 13.10 -2.91
C ALA A 19 24.06 12.75 -4.00
N ASP A 20 23.93 13.56 -5.04
CA ASP A 20 23.04 13.28 -6.17
C ASP A 20 23.47 12.03 -6.95
N PHE A 21 24.77 11.85 -7.17
CA PHE A 21 25.31 10.63 -7.80
C PHE A 21 25.03 9.39 -6.95
N ILE A 22 25.22 9.48 -5.63
CA ILE A 22 24.90 8.39 -4.70
C ILE A 22 23.44 7.97 -4.85
N ASN A 23 22.50 8.92 -4.80
CA ASN A 23 21.07 8.62 -4.91
C ASN A 23 20.70 8.03 -6.26
N ARG A 24 21.26 8.54 -7.35
CA ARG A 24 21.05 7.98 -8.70
C ARG A 24 21.54 6.53 -8.79
N ARG A 25 22.75 6.24 -8.30
CA ARG A 25 23.32 4.88 -8.34
C ARG A 25 22.60 3.94 -7.40
N PHE A 26 22.20 4.42 -6.23
CA PHE A 26 21.42 3.62 -5.31
C PHE A 26 20.07 3.22 -5.93
N GLN A 27 19.34 4.16 -6.55
CA GLN A 27 18.12 3.85 -7.29
C GLN A 27 18.39 2.82 -8.40
N GLN A 28 19.46 2.99 -9.18
CA GLN A 28 19.83 2.04 -10.24
C GLN A 28 20.06 0.62 -9.70
N ALA A 29 20.79 0.47 -8.59
CA ALA A 29 21.03 -0.83 -7.97
C ALA A 29 19.74 -1.43 -7.40
N PHE A 30 18.96 -0.60 -6.71
CA PHE A 30 17.67 -0.97 -6.15
C PHE A 30 16.77 -1.54 -7.25
N ASP A 31 16.66 -0.90 -8.42
CA ASP A 31 15.78 -1.31 -9.51
C ASP A 31 16.20 -2.60 -10.24
N GLN A 32 17.44 -3.09 -10.06
CA GLN A 32 17.89 -4.31 -10.75
C GLN A 32 17.15 -5.58 -10.31
N SER A 33 16.59 -5.59 -9.09
CA SER A 33 15.90 -6.76 -8.56
C SER A 33 14.68 -6.38 -7.74
N PRO A 34 13.52 -7.00 -7.97
CA PRO A 34 12.33 -6.81 -7.14
C PRO A 34 12.37 -7.59 -5.83
N ILE A 35 13.43 -8.37 -5.59
CA ILE A 35 13.53 -9.32 -4.47
C ILE A 35 14.82 -9.14 -3.65
N TRP A 36 15.39 -7.93 -3.63
CA TRP A 36 16.51 -7.62 -2.74
C TRP A 36 16.18 -8.02 -1.30
N PRO A 37 16.95 -8.89 -0.63
CA PRO A 37 16.56 -9.50 0.64
C PRO A 37 16.16 -8.51 1.75
N ARG A 38 16.81 -7.34 1.80
CA ARG A 38 16.50 -6.28 2.77
C ARG A 38 15.17 -5.55 2.50
N TYR A 39 14.78 -5.48 1.23
CA TYR A 39 13.60 -4.72 0.77
C TYR A 39 12.42 -5.62 0.41
N PHE A 40 12.65 -6.92 0.29
CA PHE A 40 11.59 -7.87 -0.01
C PHE A 40 10.84 -8.23 1.27
N VAL A 41 9.54 -7.95 1.27
CA VAL A 41 8.63 -8.41 2.31
C VAL A 41 7.81 -9.55 1.74
N ASN A 42 7.85 -10.69 2.42
CA ASN A 42 7.15 -11.89 1.99
C ASN A 42 5.80 -12.02 2.70
N SER A 43 4.73 -12.09 1.91
CA SER A 43 3.40 -12.53 2.35
C SER A 43 2.92 -11.80 3.62
N GLU A 44 3.05 -10.48 3.65
CA GLU A 44 2.52 -9.66 4.73
C GLU A 44 1.02 -9.43 4.53
N ALA A 45 0.24 -9.60 5.60
CA ALA A 45 -1.18 -9.27 5.59
C ALA A 45 -1.38 -7.76 5.39
N ARG A 46 -2.23 -7.42 4.41
CA ARG A 46 -2.66 -6.08 4.04
C ARG A 46 -4.17 -6.04 3.97
N ASP A 47 -4.75 -4.97 4.47
CA ASP A 47 -6.19 -4.75 4.37
C ASP A 47 -6.61 -4.51 2.90
N ILE A 48 -7.77 -5.02 2.52
CA ILE A 48 -8.40 -4.75 1.23
C ILE A 48 -9.45 -3.64 1.45
N ILE A 49 -9.25 -2.50 0.80
CA ILE A 49 -10.27 -1.46 0.73
C ILE A 49 -11.42 -2.01 -0.11
N SER A 50 -12.58 -2.09 0.52
CA SER A 50 -13.80 -2.64 -0.07
C SER A 50 -14.70 -1.56 -0.64
N LEU A 51 -14.69 -0.37 -0.03
CA LEU A 51 -15.47 0.78 -0.49
C LEU A 51 -14.63 2.06 -0.40
N ILE A 52 -14.87 2.98 -1.34
CA ILE A 52 -14.39 4.36 -1.26
C ILE A 52 -15.60 5.29 -1.22
N ILE A 53 -15.62 6.20 -0.25
CA ILE A 53 -16.60 7.29 -0.19
C ILE A 53 -15.93 8.61 -0.57
N SER A 54 -16.57 9.35 -1.47
CA SER A 54 -16.15 10.68 -1.89
C SER A 54 -17.35 11.60 -2.15
N GLY A 55 -17.10 12.86 -2.52
CA GLY A 55 -18.14 13.79 -2.95
C GLY A 55 -18.87 14.54 -1.83
N LEU A 56 -18.55 14.25 -0.56
CA LEU A 56 -19.06 15.02 0.58
C LEU A 56 -18.23 16.27 0.81
N GLY A 57 -18.91 17.38 1.08
CA GLY A 57 -18.33 18.65 1.51
C GLY A 57 -18.72 18.99 2.94
N ALA A 58 -18.22 20.14 3.44
CA ALA A 58 -18.47 20.59 4.80
C ALA A 58 -19.97 20.82 5.08
N GLY A 59 -20.41 20.43 6.28
CA GLY A 59 -21.76 20.73 6.77
C GLY A 59 -21.97 22.21 7.06
N SER A 60 -23.22 22.61 7.28
CA SER A 60 -23.58 24.02 7.47
C SER A 60 -23.07 24.64 8.78
N SER A 61 -22.83 23.82 9.81
CA SER A 61 -22.45 24.30 11.15
C SER A 61 -21.39 23.42 11.84
N THR A 62 -21.26 22.18 11.43
CA THR A 62 -20.21 21.27 11.89
C THR A 62 -19.78 20.42 10.71
N ASP A 63 -18.50 20.07 10.61
CA ASP A 63 -17.98 19.34 9.46
C ASP A 63 -17.50 17.94 9.85
N PHE A 64 -18.10 16.93 9.25
CA PHE A 64 -17.73 15.52 9.38
C PHE A 64 -17.25 14.94 8.05
N SER A 65 -17.17 15.74 6.99
CA SER A 65 -16.85 15.26 5.63
C SER A 65 -15.47 14.60 5.55
N SER A 66 -14.49 15.08 6.31
CA SER A 66 -13.15 14.47 6.41
C SER A 66 -13.13 13.13 7.14
N PHE A 67 -14.13 12.84 7.98
CA PHE A 67 -14.25 11.56 8.67
C PHE A 67 -15.04 10.53 7.84
N ILE A 68 -15.94 11.00 6.98
CA ILE A 68 -16.79 10.14 6.16
C ILE A 68 -16.17 9.85 4.78
N ASN A 69 -15.58 10.85 4.11
CA ASN A 69 -14.82 10.61 2.89
C ASN A 69 -13.58 9.76 3.21
N GLY A 70 -13.30 8.77 2.37
CA GLY A 70 -12.12 7.94 2.51
C GLY A 70 -12.37 6.47 2.21
N ASN A 71 -11.41 5.66 2.66
CA ASN A 71 -11.34 4.23 2.37
C ASN A 71 -11.98 3.44 3.51
N TYR A 72 -12.85 2.51 3.15
CA TYR A 72 -13.53 1.62 4.08
C TYR A 72 -13.14 0.17 3.81
N ILE A 73 -12.89 -0.56 4.89
CA ILE A 73 -12.62 -1.99 4.83
C ILE A 73 -13.82 -2.76 5.36
N LEU A 74 -14.04 -3.95 4.79
CA LEU A 74 -15.01 -4.88 5.34
C LEU A 74 -14.52 -5.43 6.68
N LEU A 75 -15.30 -5.26 7.74
CA LEU A 75 -15.00 -5.88 9.03
C LEU A 75 -15.51 -7.33 9.10
N GLY A 76 -16.67 -7.58 8.49
CA GLY A 76 -17.36 -8.87 8.49
C GLY A 76 -18.85 -8.69 8.28
N GLN A 77 -19.63 -9.70 8.65
CA GLN A 77 -21.09 -9.65 8.61
C GLN A 77 -21.67 -9.50 10.02
N ASP A 78 -22.70 -8.66 10.16
CA ASP A 78 -23.34 -8.41 11.44
C ASP A 78 -24.09 -9.64 11.96
N ASP A 79 -24.10 -9.85 13.27
CA ASP A 79 -24.78 -10.96 13.94
C ASP A 79 -26.26 -10.69 14.27
N GLY A 80 -26.73 -9.45 14.09
CA GLY A 80 -28.11 -9.04 14.32
C GLY A 80 -28.44 -8.67 15.76
N THR A 81 -27.48 -8.71 16.68
CA THR A 81 -27.76 -8.56 18.12
C THR A 81 -28.08 -7.11 18.51
N ASN A 82 -27.39 -6.13 17.91
CA ASN A 82 -27.40 -4.74 18.39
C ASN A 82 -27.98 -3.71 17.40
N GLY A 83 -28.89 -4.16 16.54
CA GLY A 83 -29.73 -3.27 15.73
C GLY A 83 -29.34 -3.12 14.26
N ALA A 84 -28.32 -3.83 13.81
CA ALA A 84 -28.04 -4.05 12.39
C ALA A 84 -28.71 -5.34 11.87
N VAL A 85 -28.86 -5.47 10.54
CA VAL A 85 -29.48 -6.65 9.93
C VAL A 85 -28.48 -7.81 9.90
N ALA A 86 -28.84 -8.94 10.51
CA ALA A 86 -28.01 -10.14 10.54
C ALA A 86 -27.58 -10.59 9.11
N GLY A 87 -26.31 -10.94 8.96
CA GLY A 87 -25.73 -11.40 7.70
C GLY A 87 -25.37 -10.29 6.70
N THR A 88 -25.64 -9.02 7.03
CA THR A 88 -25.24 -7.90 6.16
C THR A 88 -23.82 -7.44 6.46
N ASN A 89 -23.12 -7.00 5.42
CA ASN A 89 -21.75 -6.54 5.53
C ASN A 89 -21.64 -5.25 6.36
N VAL A 90 -20.62 -5.20 7.21
CA VAL A 90 -20.27 -4.04 8.04
C VAL A 90 -18.93 -3.51 7.58
N TYR A 91 -18.88 -2.24 7.22
CA TYR A 91 -17.67 -1.56 6.77
C TYR A 91 -17.28 -0.47 7.75
N TYR A 92 -15.98 -0.23 7.92
CA TYR A 92 -15.51 0.89 8.73
C TYR A 92 -14.33 1.61 8.09
N ASN A 93 -14.20 2.90 8.39
CA ASN A 93 -13.11 3.74 7.90
C ASN A 93 -11.88 3.56 8.79
N THR A 94 -10.77 3.09 8.21
CA THR A 94 -9.54 2.80 8.95
C THR A 94 -8.72 4.04 9.31
N ALA A 95 -8.99 5.17 8.66
CA ALA A 95 -8.29 6.44 8.93
C ALA A 95 -8.81 7.13 10.21
N VAL A 96 -9.96 6.70 10.72
CA VAL A 96 -10.60 7.28 11.90
C VAL A 96 -11.01 6.22 12.92
N GLY A 97 -10.92 6.59 14.19
CA GLY A 97 -11.26 5.70 15.30
C GLY A 97 -10.14 4.75 15.69
N THR A 98 -10.47 3.83 16.58
CA THR A 98 -9.51 2.91 17.19
C THR A 98 -10.03 1.49 17.06
N ARG A 99 -9.21 0.61 16.46
CA ARG A 99 -9.46 -0.83 16.43
C ARG A 99 -8.67 -1.53 17.54
N SER A 100 -9.37 -2.37 18.29
CA SER A 100 -8.82 -3.29 19.27
C SER A 100 -9.24 -4.73 18.92
N SER A 101 -8.77 -5.71 19.68
CA SER A 101 -9.17 -7.11 19.48
C SER A 101 -10.67 -7.35 19.66
N ASN A 102 -11.35 -6.50 20.44
CA ASN A 102 -12.73 -6.75 20.89
C ASN A 102 -13.73 -5.71 20.39
N ALA A 103 -13.25 -4.60 19.77
CA ALA A 103 -14.12 -3.54 19.29
C ALA A 103 -13.42 -2.60 18.31
N VAL A 104 -14.23 -1.92 17.50
CA VAL A 104 -13.87 -0.70 16.79
C VAL A 104 -14.71 0.45 17.35
N THR A 105 -14.06 1.55 17.72
CA THR A 105 -14.71 2.70 18.35
C THR A 105 -14.34 4.01 17.67
N ASN A 106 -15.18 5.03 17.83
CA ASN A 106 -14.95 6.39 17.30
C ASN A 106 -14.64 6.44 15.80
N THR A 107 -15.20 5.50 15.02
CA THR A 107 -14.99 5.37 13.58
C THR A 107 -16.24 5.77 12.81
N ALA A 108 -16.10 5.94 11.50
CA ALA A 108 -17.22 5.95 10.59
C ALA A 108 -17.57 4.51 10.21
N VAL A 109 -18.84 4.13 10.33
CA VAL A 109 -19.33 2.78 10.02
C VAL A 109 -20.43 2.84 8.98
N ILE A 110 -20.45 1.86 8.08
CA ILE A 110 -21.53 1.62 7.12
C ILE A 110 -22.14 0.27 7.45
N TYR A 111 -23.45 0.25 7.68
CA TYR A 111 -24.18 -0.97 8.00
C TYR A 111 -25.65 -0.84 7.59
N LYS A 112 -26.36 -1.96 7.53
CA LYS A 112 -27.81 -1.98 7.25
C LYS A 112 -28.58 -1.98 8.56
N ARG A 113 -29.37 -0.93 8.84
CA ARG A 113 -30.16 -0.82 10.07
C ARG A 113 -31.35 -1.78 10.05
N SER A 114 -31.54 -2.54 11.12
CA SER A 114 -32.62 -3.54 11.24
C SER A 114 -34.03 -2.93 11.26
N SER A 115 -34.24 -1.82 11.97
CA SER A 115 -35.57 -1.23 12.16
C SER A 115 -36.15 -0.59 10.89
N THR A 116 -35.29 -0.17 9.96
CA THR A 116 -35.68 0.52 8.72
C THR A 116 -35.26 -0.22 7.46
N ASN A 117 -34.49 -1.31 7.61
CA ASN A 117 -33.91 -2.12 6.54
C ASN A 117 -33.17 -1.28 5.48
N ARG A 118 -32.47 -0.21 5.90
CA ARG A 118 -31.76 0.73 5.01
C ARG A 118 -30.29 0.82 5.36
N TRP A 119 -29.46 1.16 4.38
CA TRP A 119 -28.06 1.49 4.64
C TRP A 119 -27.92 2.81 5.39
N GLU A 120 -27.06 2.83 6.40
CA GLU A 120 -26.73 4.03 7.16
C GLU A 120 -25.22 4.19 7.28
N ILE A 121 -24.79 5.44 7.30
CA ILE A 121 -23.44 5.85 7.61
C ILE A 121 -23.50 6.65 8.90
N GLU A 122 -22.87 6.12 9.93
CA GLU A 122 -22.79 6.77 11.23
C GLU A 122 -21.33 7.09 11.56
N TYR A 123 -21.15 8.11 12.39
CA TYR A 123 -19.87 8.40 13.02
C TYR A 123 -19.94 8.23 14.53
N SER A 124 -18.80 7.90 15.14
CA SER A 124 -18.64 7.64 16.56
C SER A 124 -19.39 6.40 17.05
N SER A 125 -19.70 5.47 16.14
CA SER A 125 -20.36 4.21 16.48
C SER A 125 -19.40 3.23 17.16
N LEU A 126 -19.98 2.34 17.96
CA LEU A 126 -19.33 1.20 18.56
C LEU A 126 -19.66 -0.06 17.76
N ILE A 127 -18.61 -0.75 17.32
CA ILE A 127 -18.72 -2.09 16.72
C ILE A 127 -18.05 -3.07 17.68
N SER A 128 -18.79 -4.06 18.17
CA SER A 128 -18.27 -5.14 19.01
C SER A 128 -17.74 -6.29 18.16
N ILE A 129 -16.60 -6.84 18.55
CA ILE A 129 -15.96 -8.01 17.96
C ILE A 129 -15.94 -9.11 19.02
N GLY A 130 -16.72 -10.16 18.81
CA GLY A 130 -16.76 -11.33 19.68
C GLY A 130 -15.49 -12.17 19.56
N ALA A 131 -15.16 -12.95 20.60
CA ALA A 131 -14.00 -13.84 20.59
C ALA A 131 -14.09 -14.95 19.52
N ASN A 132 -15.31 -15.26 19.07
CA ASN A 132 -15.60 -16.18 17.96
C ASN A 132 -15.53 -15.49 16.58
N GLY A 133 -15.20 -14.20 16.52
CA GLY A 133 -15.19 -13.39 15.30
C GLY A 133 -16.55 -12.82 14.90
N SER A 134 -17.60 -12.94 15.74
CA SER A 134 -18.89 -12.30 15.45
C SER A 134 -18.75 -10.77 15.48
N ILE A 135 -19.42 -10.09 14.56
CA ILE A 135 -19.42 -8.64 14.46
C ILE A 135 -20.82 -8.13 14.84
N SER A 136 -20.88 -7.10 15.67
CA SER A 136 -22.16 -6.49 16.05
C SER A 136 -22.05 -4.98 16.13
N VAL A 137 -22.75 -4.27 15.25
CA VAL A 137 -22.83 -2.80 15.25
C VAL A 137 -23.89 -2.37 16.26
N ASN A 138 -23.50 -1.52 17.20
CA ASN A 138 -24.45 -0.88 18.10
C ASN A 138 -25.12 0.33 17.42
N ALA A 139 -26.27 0.07 16.80
CA ALA A 139 -27.00 1.00 15.94
C ALA A 139 -27.53 2.27 16.66
N ALA A 140 -27.36 2.41 17.97
CA ALA A 140 -27.79 3.58 18.75
C ALA A 140 -26.61 4.35 19.38
N SER A 141 -25.37 3.95 19.08
CA SER A 141 -24.17 4.51 19.71
C SER A 141 -23.58 5.72 18.99
N GLY A 142 -23.82 5.86 17.69
CA GLY A 142 -23.26 6.93 16.85
C GLY A 142 -24.28 7.96 16.38
N SER A 143 -23.77 8.99 15.70
CA SER A 143 -24.58 10.00 15.02
C SER A 143 -24.79 9.61 13.57
N THR A 144 -26.05 9.48 13.12
CA THR A 144 -26.38 9.24 11.72
C THR A 144 -26.01 10.45 10.86
N ILE A 145 -25.09 10.22 9.92
CA ILE A 145 -24.61 11.26 8.99
C ILE A 145 -25.32 11.14 7.64
N LEU A 146 -25.45 9.90 7.14
CA LEU A 146 -26.19 9.60 5.92
C LEU A 146 -27.08 8.39 6.10
N PHE A 147 -28.20 8.35 5.38
CA PHE A 147 -29.02 7.17 5.27
C PHE A 147 -29.66 7.02 3.90
N GLU A 148 -29.87 5.78 3.48
CA GLU A 148 -30.52 5.44 2.22
C GLU A 148 -31.99 5.86 2.21
N ALA A 149 -32.33 6.68 1.21
CA ALA A 149 -33.67 7.20 0.98
C ALA A 149 -34.43 6.46 -0.13
N ASP A 150 -33.81 5.46 -0.77
CA ASP A 150 -34.43 4.70 -1.85
C ASP A 150 -35.71 4.02 -1.40
N THR A 151 -36.74 4.02 -2.26
CA THR A 151 -38.01 3.35 -2.00
C THR A 151 -37.85 1.82 -1.95
N GLN A 152 -37.03 1.27 -2.85
CA GLN A 152 -36.61 -0.13 -2.82
C GLN A 152 -35.20 -0.20 -2.25
N LYS A 153 -35.09 -0.85 -1.08
CA LYS A 153 -33.84 -0.92 -0.34
C LYS A 153 -32.83 -1.83 -1.04
N LYS A 154 -31.60 -1.36 -1.16
CA LYS A 154 -30.53 -2.02 -1.90
C LYS A 154 -29.83 -3.09 -1.08
N ASP A 155 -29.21 -4.03 -1.77
CA ASP A 155 -28.44 -5.10 -1.15
C ASP A 155 -27.01 -4.68 -0.83
N LYS A 156 -26.49 -3.65 -1.51
CA LYS A 156 -25.16 -3.07 -1.25
C LYS A 156 -25.22 -1.55 -1.09
N PRO A 157 -24.30 -0.96 -0.31
CA PRO A 157 -24.25 0.49 -0.13
C PRO A 157 -23.84 1.24 -1.41
N SER A 158 -23.05 0.62 -2.30
CA SER A 158 -22.64 1.17 -3.60
C SER A 158 -23.80 1.28 -4.60
N GLU A 159 -24.86 0.49 -4.43
CA GLU A 159 -26.04 0.47 -5.29
C GLU A 159 -27.10 1.51 -4.86
N VAL A 160 -26.89 2.16 -3.71
CA VAL A 160 -27.80 3.19 -3.19
C VAL A 160 -27.79 4.40 -4.13
N ILE A 161 -28.98 4.76 -4.62
CA ILE A 161 -29.15 5.83 -5.59
C ILE A 161 -29.27 7.17 -4.86
N THR A 162 -30.06 7.20 -3.77
CA THR A 162 -30.33 8.43 -3.02
C THR A 162 -29.93 8.30 -1.57
N TRP A 163 -28.97 9.12 -1.16
CA TRP A 163 -28.61 9.34 0.23
C TRP A 163 -29.26 10.61 0.75
N THR A 164 -29.92 10.52 1.92
CA THR A 164 -30.27 11.72 2.70
C THR A 164 -29.13 12.05 3.63
N LEU A 165 -28.74 13.32 3.67
CA LEU A 165 -27.65 13.84 4.48
C LEU A 165 -28.19 14.56 5.70
N THR A 166 -27.49 14.44 6.83
CA THR A 166 -27.63 15.36 7.95
C THR A 166 -26.88 16.65 7.62
N THR A 167 -27.57 17.63 7.05
CA THR A 167 -26.97 18.83 6.43
C THR A 167 -26.17 19.72 7.38
N THR A 168 -26.41 19.60 8.69
CA THR A 168 -25.61 20.27 9.71
C THR A 168 -24.19 19.71 9.83
N LEU A 169 -23.96 18.48 9.38
CA LEU A 169 -22.72 17.71 9.54
C LEU A 169 -21.95 17.54 8.22
N VAL A 170 -22.65 17.39 7.09
CA VAL A 170 -22.06 17.21 5.75
C VAL A 170 -22.95 17.84 4.68
N SER A 171 -22.34 18.14 3.53
CA SER A 171 -23.04 18.58 2.30
C SER A 171 -22.54 17.80 1.08
N GLY A 172 -23.03 18.14 -0.12
CA GLY A 172 -22.60 17.53 -1.38
C GLY A 172 -23.42 16.30 -1.77
N THR A 173 -22.86 15.48 -2.65
CA THR A 173 -23.49 14.26 -3.14
C THR A 173 -22.50 13.11 -2.94
N PRO A 174 -22.77 12.20 -2.00
CA PRO A 174 -21.87 11.08 -1.75
C PRO A 174 -21.80 10.18 -2.98
N LEU A 175 -20.59 9.76 -3.29
CA LEU A 175 -20.30 8.69 -4.23
C LEU A 175 -19.69 7.53 -3.44
N VAL A 176 -20.35 6.39 -3.44
CA VAL A 176 -19.89 5.14 -2.81
C VAL A 176 -19.48 4.18 -3.92
N VAL A 177 -18.20 3.86 -4.00
CA VAL A 177 -17.64 2.97 -5.04
C VAL A 177 -17.20 1.66 -4.40
N ASP A 178 -17.64 0.53 -4.96
CA ASP A 178 -17.07 -0.78 -4.61
C ASP A 178 -15.67 -0.90 -5.19
N GLU A 179 -14.70 -1.27 -4.36
CA GLU A 179 -13.30 -1.44 -4.74
C GLU A 179 -12.75 -2.76 -4.19
N GLN A 180 -11.61 -3.19 -4.75
CA GLN A 180 -10.81 -4.29 -4.22
C GLN A 180 -9.34 -3.89 -4.19
N LEU A 181 -9.08 -2.77 -3.51
CA LEU A 181 -7.82 -2.05 -3.58
C LEU A 181 -6.94 -2.33 -2.36
N ILE A 182 -5.67 -2.66 -2.60
CA ILE A 182 -4.62 -2.63 -1.58
C ILE A 182 -3.78 -1.37 -1.79
N PRO A 183 -3.85 -0.38 -0.88
CA PRO A 183 -3.09 0.87 -1.02
C PRO A 183 -1.60 0.64 -0.77
N TYR A 184 -0.77 1.54 -1.31
CA TYR A 184 0.69 1.49 -1.10
C TYR A 184 1.09 1.65 0.38
N ALA A 185 0.32 2.43 1.15
CA ALA A 185 0.60 2.70 2.55
C ALA A 185 -0.58 2.29 3.44
N GLN A 186 -0.27 1.68 4.57
CA GLN A 186 -1.23 1.34 5.63
C GLN A 186 -0.61 1.64 6.99
N THR A 187 -1.42 2.07 7.94
CA THR A 187 -0.96 2.42 9.29
C THR A 187 -0.27 1.22 9.95
N GLY A 188 0.93 1.43 10.47
CA GLY A 188 1.71 0.38 11.16
C GLY A 188 2.36 -0.65 10.23
N LYS A 189 2.44 -0.37 8.92
CA LYS A 189 3.06 -1.22 7.91
C LYS A 189 4.09 -0.44 7.10
N ASP A 190 5.07 -1.12 6.52
CA ASP A 190 6.00 -0.49 5.57
C ASP A 190 5.26 0.00 4.32
N THR A 191 5.76 1.05 3.68
CA THR A 191 5.22 1.49 2.38
C THR A 191 5.66 0.54 1.28
N ILE A 192 4.71 0.12 0.46
CA ILE A 192 4.92 -0.71 -0.72
C ILE A 192 5.50 0.17 -1.84
N GLY A 193 6.58 -0.29 -2.47
CA GLY A 193 7.11 0.29 -3.69
C GLY A 193 6.55 -0.43 -4.92
N ASP A 194 6.81 -1.75 -4.98
CA ASP A 194 6.39 -2.60 -6.10
C ASP A 194 5.65 -3.84 -5.60
N PHE A 195 4.46 -4.10 -6.14
CA PHE A 195 3.71 -5.32 -5.89
C PHE A 195 4.29 -6.49 -6.70
N ASN A 196 4.71 -7.57 -6.02
CA ASN A 196 5.23 -8.75 -6.70
C ASN A 196 4.17 -9.84 -6.84
N ARG A 197 3.48 -10.17 -5.74
CA ARG A 197 2.42 -11.20 -5.70
C ARG A 197 1.40 -10.89 -4.63
N ILE A 198 0.16 -11.30 -4.85
CA ILE A 198 -0.94 -11.18 -3.89
C ILE A 198 -1.59 -12.55 -3.75
N HIS A 199 -1.74 -13.03 -2.52
CA HIS A 199 -2.39 -14.30 -2.21
C HIS A 199 -3.56 -14.10 -1.29
N ARG A 200 -4.55 -14.99 -1.37
CA ARG A 200 -5.69 -15.02 -0.45
C ARG A 200 -5.30 -15.38 0.98
N LYS A 201 -4.37 -16.32 1.14
CA LYS A 201 -3.92 -16.83 2.44
C LYS A 201 -2.41 -16.70 2.54
N ARG A 202 -1.90 -16.64 3.77
CA ARG A 202 -0.46 -16.59 4.03
C ARG A 202 0.26 -17.66 3.22
N ALA A 203 1.19 -17.22 2.38
CA ALA A 203 1.94 -18.12 1.54
C ALA A 203 2.76 -19.09 2.41
N PHE A 204 2.95 -20.31 1.91
CA PHE A 204 3.85 -21.33 2.46
C PHE A 204 3.50 -21.94 3.82
N LEU A 205 2.29 -21.69 4.36
CA LEU A 205 1.96 -22.14 5.71
C LEU A 205 1.14 -23.43 5.83
N ASN A 206 0.60 -24.05 4.76
CA ASN A 206 0.12 -25.47 4.73
C ASN A 206 -0.70 -25.93 3.49
N ASN A 207 -0.94 -25.11 2.44
CA ASN A 207 -1.62 -25.54 1.21
C ASN A 207 -1.33 -24.58 0.05
N SER A 208 -1.67 -24.95 -1.20
CA SER A 208 -1.69 -24.03 -2.35
C SER A 208 -2.47 -22.77 -1.98
N ALA A 209 -1.77 -21.66 -1.73
CA ALA A 209 -2.41 -20.36 -1.55
C ALA A 209 -2.88 -19.88 -2.92
N ILE A 210 -4.17 -19.55 -3.05
CA ILE A 210 -4.70 -18.97 -4.28
C ILE A 210 -4.01 -17.62 -4.49
N GLU A 211 -3.35 -17.47 -5.63
CA GLU A 211 -2.78 -16.20 -6.09
C GLU A 211 -3.88 -15.41 -6.79
N TYR A 212 -4.02 -14.13 -6.46
CA TYR A 212 -4.96 -13.23 -7.10
C TYR A 212 -4.36 -12.62 -8.36
N GLU A 213 -5.19 -12.43 -9.37
CA GLU A 213 -4.89 -11.54 -10.48
C GLU A 213 -5.17 -10.10 -10.05
N PHE A 214 -4.25 -9.20 -10.38
CA PHE A 214 -4.34 -7.78 -10.02
C PHE A 214 -3.70 -6.91 -11.08
N PHE A 215 -4.13 -5.65 -11.13
CA PHE A 215 -3.42 -4.58 -11.82
C PHE A 215 -3.04 -3.49 -10.82
N VAL A 216 -2.08 -2.65 -11.18
CA VAL A 216 -1.57 -1.59 -10.31
C VAL A 216 -1.83 -0.23 -10.96
N ASP A 217 -2.28 0.73 -10.16
CA ASP A 217 -2.46 2.11 -10.55
C ASP A 217 -1.77 3.07 -9.56
N LEU A 218 -2.14 4.36 -9.60
CA LEU A 218 -1.59 5.39 -8.72
C LEU A 218 -1.98 5.20 -7.25
N ASN A 219 -3.10 4.53 -6.97
CA ASN A 219 -3.63 4.34 -5.63
C ASN A 219 -3.15 3.04 -4.99
N GLY A 220 -2.86 2.01 -5.80
CA GLY A 220 -2.34 0.74 -5.31
C GLY A 220 -2.63 -0.43 -6.25
N ALA A 221 -2.75 -1.62 -5.67
CA ALA A 221 -3.09 -2.84 -6.41
C ALA A 221 -4.60 -3.13 -6.34
N ASN A 222 -5.24 -3.20 -7.49
CA ASN A 222 -6.64 -3.57 -7.65
C ASN A 222 -6.76 -5.06 -7.98
N ILE A 223 -7.44 -5.81 -7.12
CA ILE A 223 -7.70 -7.24 -7.32
C ILE A 223 -8.84 -7.41 -8.33
N LEU A 224 -8.65 -8.28 -9.32
CA LEU A 224 -9.61 -8.49 -10.41
C LEU A 224 -10.69 -9.52 -10.08
N ASN A 225 -10.40 -10.47 -9.21
CA ASN A 225 -11.34 -11.54 -8.87
C ASN A 225 -11.14 -12.04 -7.44
N ILE A 226 -11.72 -11.33 -6.47
CA ILE A 226 -11.73 -11.79 -5.09
C ILE A 226 -12.52 -13.10 -4.97
N ALA A 227 -11.93 -14.13 -4.32
CA ALA A 227 -12.54 -15.45 -4.26
C ALA A 227 -13.75 -15.51 -3.31
N SER A 228 -13.82 -14.58 -2.36
CA SER A 228 -14.97 -14.40 -1.47
C SER A 228 -15.22 -12.92 -1.26
N THR A 229 -16.48 -12.52 -1.31
CA THR A 229 -16.91 -11.14 -1.01
C THR A 229 -16.79 -10.80 0.48
N THR A 230 -16.37 -11.76 1.31
CA THR A 230 -16.14 -11.58 2.75
C THR A 230 -14.65 -11.49 3.10
N ASP A 231 -13.74 -11.65 2.14
CA ASP A 231 -12.31 -11.51 2.40
C ASP A 231 -11.98 -10.02 2.58
N ASN A 232 -11.36 -9.68 3.70
CA ASN A 232 -10.99 -8.30 4.05
C ASN A 232 -9.48 -8.07 4.13
N GLU A 233 -8.70 -9.13 4.03
CA GLU A 233 -7.25 -9.10 4.05
C GLU A 233 -6.69 -9.95 2.90
N ALA A 234 -5.58 -9.51 2.32
CA ALA A 234 -4.78 -10.29 1.38
C ALA A 234 -3.32 -10.31 1.84
N PHE A 235 -2.59 -11.32 1.38
CA PHE A 235 -1.19 -11.52 1.72
C PHE A 235 -0.32 -11.09 0.56
N VAL A 236 0.36 -9.97 0.73
CA VAL A 236 1.14 -9.31 -0.31
C VAL A 236 2.61 -9.61 -0.12
N SER A 237 3.25 -10.07 -1.20
CA SER A 237 4.69 -10.06 -1.33
C SER A 237 5.09 -8.87 -2.21
N TYR A 238 5.96 -8.01 -1.70
CA TYR A 238 6.30 -6.75 -2.34
C TYR A 238 7.73 -6.33 -2.05
N LYS A 239 8.20 -5.39 -2.85
CA LYS A 239 9.43 -4.63 -2.59
C LYS A 239 9.04 -3.33 -1.89
N LYS A 240 9.65 -3.03 -0.74
CA LYS A 240 9.45 -1.77 -0.01
C LYS A 240 9.73 -0.57 -0.91
N GLN A 241 9.13 0.58 -0.62
CA GLN A 241 9.42 1.82 -1.32
C GLN A 241 10.91 2.18 -1.24
N PHE A 242 11.47 2.70 -2.33
CA PHE A 242 12.82 3.25 -2.31
C PHE A 242 12.88 4.50 -1.41
N THR A 243 13.86 4.53 -0.52
CA THR A 243 14.15 5.70 0.31
C THR A 243 15.53 6.23 -0.07
N PRO A 244 15.63 7.45 -0.64
CA PRO A 244 16.91 8.04 -0.97
C PRO A 244 17.73 8.37 0.29
N PHE A 245 19.04 8.47 0.14
CA PHE A 245 19.90 9.05 1.16
C PHE A 245 19.56 10.54 1.34
N THR A 246 19.33 10.91 2.60
CA THR A 246 19.01 12.29 3.00
C THR A 246 20.18 12.98 3.69
N VAL A 247 21.37 12.37 3.67
CA VAL A 247 22.58 12.95 4.29
C VAL A 247 23.04 14.12 3.43
N THR A 248 22.85 15.33 3.94
CA THR A 248 23.25 16.58 3.26
C THR A 248 24.39 17.31 3.98
N SER A 249 24.82 16.81 5.13
CA SER A 249 25.95 17.31 5.93
C SER A 249 26.46 16.21 6.87
N ASP A 250 27.64 16.42 7.45
CA ASP A 250 28.26 15.48 8.41
C ASP A 250 28.45 14.05 7.87
N PHE A 251 29.01 13.95 6.65
CA PHE A 251 29.25 12.68 5.95
C PHE A 251 30.11 11.68 6.74
N TYR A 252 30.94 12.17 7.66
CA TYR A 252 31.86 11.33 8.45
C TYR A 252 31.20 10.69 9.67
N ASN A 253 30.19 11.32 10.27
CA ASN A 253 29.47 10.79 11.44
C ASN A 253 28.02 10.42 11.14
N SER A 254 27.65 10.36 9.85
CA SER A 254 26.33 9.92 9.44
C SER A 254 26.03 8.51 9.96
N THR A 255 24.88 8.37 10.59
CA THR A 255 24.36 7.08 11.09
C THR A 255 23.43 6.39 10.09
N VAL A 256 23.23 6.99 8.91
CA VAL A 256 22.38 6.41 7.86
C VAL A 256 23.07 5.17 7.31
N GLU A 257 22.44 4.01 7.50
CA GLU A 257 22.99 2.73 7.04
C GLU A 257 23.00 2.67 5.50
N VAL A 258 24.19 2.49 4.92
CA VAL A 258 24.31 2.08 3.52
C VAL A 258 24.11 0.57 3.44
N PRO A 259 23.16 0.06 2.65
CA PRO A 259 22.97 -1.37 2.49
C PRO A 259 24.27 -2.03 2.01
N GLY A 260 24.74 -3.03 2.75
CA GLY A 260 26.01 -3.69 2.45
C GLY A 260 26.06 -4.31 1.05
N GLU A 261 24.91 -4.75 0.52
CA GLU A 261 24.75 -5.26 -0.84
C GLU A 261 24.99 -4.21 -1.93
N PHE A 262 24.82 -2.92 -1.63
CA PHE A 262 25.00 -1.85 -2.63
C PHE A 262 26.28 -1.05 -2.41
N PHE A 263 26.92 -1.18 -1.26
CA PHE A 263 28.07 -0.36 -0.87
C PHE A 263 29.16 -0.34 -1.94
N ASN A 264 29.67 -1.50 -2.34
CA ASN A 264 30.76 -1.57 -3.33
C ASN A 264 30.32 -1.03 -4.69
N PHE A 265 29.11 -1.38 -5.14
CA PHE A 265 28.57 -0.86 -6.41
C PHE A 265 28.47 0.67 -6.39
N ILE A 266 27.85 1.25 -5.35
CA ILE A 266 27.67 2.70 -5.22
C ILE A 266 29.02 3.39 -5.15
N ALA A 267 29.96 2.89 -4.35
CA ALA A 267 31.29 3.49 -4.22
C ALA A 267 32.02 3.58 -5.57
N HIS A 268 32.10 2.47 -6.30
CA HIS A 268 32.76 2.43 -7.62
C HIS A 268 31.98 3.24 -8.68
N ALA A 269 30.64 3.16 -8.70
CA ALA A 269 29.82 3.85 -9.69
C ALA A 269 29.79 5.37 -9.51
N VAL A 270 29.77 5.85 -8.26
CA VAL A 270 29.86 7.28 -7.94
C VAL A 270 31.25 7.81 -8.27
N TYR A 271 32.30 7.04 -7.99
CA TYR A 271 33.66 7.42 -8.39
C TYR A 271 33.81 7.48 -9.91
N ALA A 272 33.21 6.54 -10.65
CA ALA A 272 33.15 6.61 -12.11
C ALA A 272 32.45 7.89 -12.60
N ASP A 273 31.35 8.30 -11.97
CA ASP A 273 30.65 9.54 -12.32
C ASP A 273 31.50 10.79 -12.04
N PHE A 274 32.20 10.80 -10.91
CA PHE A 274 33.15 11.86 -10.59
C PHE A 274 34.27 11.97 -11.63
N LEU A 275 34.85 10.84 -12.05
CA LEU A 275 35.87 10.81 -13.10
C LEU A 275 35.35 11.33 -14.45
N ARG A 276 34.06 11.12 -14.78
CA ARG A 276 33.43 11.70 -15.98
C ARG A 276 33.39 13.22 -15.92
N VAL A 277 33.04 13.78 -14.76
CA VAL A 277 33.03 15.24 -14.56
C VAL A 277 34.44 15.83 -14.71
N GLN A 278 35.47 15.07 -14.31
CA GLN A 278 36.88 15.46 -14.48
C GLN A 278 37.44 15.22 -15.90
N ASN A 279 36.62 14.84 -16.88
CA ASN A 279 37.03 14.47 -18.25
C ASN A 279 37.97 13.26 -18.33
N ARG A 280 38.03 12.40 -17.30
CA ARG A 280 38.83 11.15 -17.29
C ARG A 280 38.00 9.96 -17.79
N GLN A 281 37.51 10.07 -19.02
CA GLN A 281 36.51 9.15 -19.56
C GLN A 281 36.96 7.68 -19.61
N GLN A 282 38.22 7.41 -19.99
CA GLN A 282 38.73 6.03 -20.08
C GLN A 282 38.76 5.35 -18.71
N GLU A 283 39.18 6.09 -17.68
CA GLU A 283 39.24 5.59 -16.32
C GLU A 283 37.84 5.41 -15.72
N ALA A 284 36.93 6.35 -16.00
CA ALA A 284 35.53 6.21 -15.62
C ALA A 284 34.85 4.97 -16.22
N ILE A 285 35.21 4.59 -17.45
CA ILE A 285 34.67 3.37 -18.08
C ILE A 285 35.20 2.12 -17.38
N ALA A 286 36.51 2.08 -17.08
CA ALA A 286 37.11 0.96 -16.36
C ALA A 286 36.47 0.79 -14.98
N GLU A 287 36.27 1.89 -14.27
CA GLU A 287 35.69 1.88 -12.92
C GLU A 287 34.20 1.48 -12.93
N GLU A 288 33.43 1.92 -13.92
CA GLU A 288 32.05 1.48 -14.11
C GLU A 288 31.97 -0.04 -14.31
N GLN A 289 32.91 -0.63 -15.06
CA GLN A 289 32.94 -2.07 -15.29
C GLN A 289 33.19 -2.85 -13.98
N VAL A 290 34.04 -2.31 -13.09
CA VAL A 290 34.25 -2.86 -11.75
C VAL A 290 32.95 -2.75 -10.93
N ALA A 291 32.27 -1.60 -10.95
CA ALA A 291 30.99 -1.44 -10.26
C ALA A 291 29.95 -2.48 -10.73
N GLN A 292 29.78 -2.64 -12.04
CA GLN A 292 28.83 -3.61 -12.62
C GLN A 292 29.18 -5.05 -12.21
N THR A 293 30.46 -5.38 -12.03
CA THR A 293 30.89 -6.69 -11.55
C THR A 293 30.40 -6.95 -10.12
N TYR A 294 30.55 -5.97 -9.21
CA TYR A 294 30.03 -6.10 -7.85
C TYR A 294 28.51 -6.27 -7.81
N LEU A 295 27.79 -5.48 -8.61
CA LEU A 295 26.33 -5.59 -8.70
C LEU A 295 25.91 -6.96 -9.24
N ALA A 296 26.59 -7.48 -10.27
CA ALA A 296 26.33 -8.80 -10.82
C ALA A 296 26.58 -9.92 -9.78
N LEU A 297 27.65 -9.83 -8.99
CA LEU A 297 27.91 -10.79 -7.91
C LEU A 297 26.81 -10.79 -6.85
N GLU A 298 26.27 -9.63 -6.49
CA GLU A 298 25.17 -9.55 -5.53
C GLU A 298 23.86 -10.11 -6.10
N LEU A 299 23.58 -9.88 -7.38
CA LEU A 299 22.45 -10.51 -8.08
C LEU A 299 22.60 -12.04 -8.16
N GLU A 300 23.80 -12.54 -8.40
CA GLU A 300 24.08 -13.99 -8.39
C GLU A 300 23.83 -14.60 -7.01
N LYS A 301 24.26 -13.93 -5.93
CA LYS A 301 23.98 -14.38 -4.57
C LYS A 301 22.47 -14.44 -4.26
N ILE A 302 21.65 -13.59 -4.89
CA ILE A 302 20.19 -13.67 -4.75
C ILE A 302 19.67 -14.94 -5.42
N ASP A 303 20.09 -15.19 -6.66
CA ASP A 303 19.64 -16.35 -7.43
C ASP A 303 19.98 -17.66 -6.70
N ILE A 304 21.23 -17.82 -6.23
CA ILE A 304 21.69 -19.00 -5.50
C ILE A 304 20.91 -19.22 -4.19
N ARG A 305 20.57 -18.14 -3.46
CA ARG A 305 19.86 -18.24 -2.17
C ARG A 305 18.36 -18.47 -2.34
N SER A 306 17.80 -18.15 -3.48
CA SER A 306 16.38 -18.31 -3.74
C SER A 306 16.07 -19.76 -4.12
N ASN A 307 15.12 -20.40 -3.41
CA ASN A 307 14.57 -21.66 -3.89
C ASN A 307 13.72 -21.35 -5.14
N ASN A 308 14.34 -21.50 -6.32
CA ASN A 308 13.78 -21.13 -7.62
C ASN A 308 12.43 -21.82 -7.93
N ASN A 309 12.08 -22.87 -7.18
CA ASN A 309 10.83 -23.60 -7.35
C ASN A 309 9.58 -22.88 -6.81
N THR A 310 9.69 -21.83 -6.00
CA THR A 310 8.50 -21.15 -5.43
C THR A 310 8.55 -19.63 -5.50
N VAL A 311 9.71 -19.01 -5.24
CA VAL A 311 9.83 -17.54 -5.14
C VAL A 311 10.10 -16.87 -6.50
N ASN A 312 10.81 -17.55 -7.41
CA ASN A 312 11.29 -16.95 -8.68
C ASN A 312 10.57 -17.40 -9.96
N LYS A 313 9.44 -18.13 -9.88
CA LYS A 313 8.75 -18.70 -11.06
C LYS A 313 8.46 -17.73 -12.24
N ARG A 314 8.50 -16.41 -12.04
CA ARG A 314 8.24 -15.42 -13.11
C ARG A 314 9.48 -14.66 -13.62
N PHE A 315 10.65 -14.74 -12.98
CA PHE A 315 11.84 -13.98 -13.39
C PHE A 315 12.73 -14.80 -14.34
N SER A 316 12.27 -14.96 -15.58
CA SER A 316 13.11 -15.45 -16.68
C SER A 316 13.94 -14.28 -17.25
N THR A 317 15.14 -14.05 -16.72
CA THR A 317 16.14 -13.18 -17.37
C THR A 317 16.81 -13.92 -18.53
N TYR A 318 17.41 -13.17 -19.48
CA TYR A 318 18.12 -13.75 -20.64
C TYR A 318 19.21 -14.75 -20.23
N VAL A 319 19.89 -14.47 -19.11
CA VAL A 319 20.95 -15.33 -18.53
C VAL A 319 20.39 -16.69 -18.09
N ASN A 320 19.20 -16.74 -17.49
CA ASN A 320 18.55 -17.98 -17.03
C ASN A 320 18.09 -18.91 -18.17
N ARG A 321 18.04 -18.43 -19.43
CA ARG A 321 17.68 -19.25 -20.60
C ARG A 321 18.88 -19.89 -21.30
N GLN A 322 20.10 -19.37 -21.12
CA GLN A 322 21.31 -19.95 -21.71
C GLN A 322 21.87 -21.14 -20.93
N SER A 323 21.48 -21.32 -19.66
CA SER A 323 21.95 -22.39 -18.77
C SER A 323 21.05 -23.64 -18.79
N ARG A 324 20.18 -23.80 -19.80
CA ARG A 324 19.36 -25.00 -20.01
C ARG A 324 19.74 -25.72 -21.29
#